data_AF-A8XMJ4-F1
#
_entry.id   AF-A8XMJ4-F1
#
_cell.length_a   1.000
_cell.length_b   1.000
_cell.length_c   1.000
_cell.angle_alpha   90.00
_cell.angle_beta   90.00
_cell.angle_gamma   90.00
#
_symmetry.space_group_name_H-M   'P 1'
#
loop_
_entity.id
_entity.type
_entity.pdbx_description
1 polymer ?
#
loop_
_entity_poly.entity_id
_entity_poly.type
_entity_poly.pdbx_seq_one_letter_code
_entity_poly.pdbx_strand_id
1 'polypeptide(L)'
;MFDICGFSKNTLTDCYSIFHSIVVFLLVTVHFFYLIFAEINYLNFLIAGGLLIFISSSTLLIFGFYCVLKKFLGWLKVKKTTKNQVFMIFLFWVTVVLELLQEYWFFGFMDRQSFECKICFNEYSENRLPRFLIGCDHTICQECAQKCFDLKHKKYITCPFCQMPTVIKGNVLILPTNLALMEVIDEVKKKT
;
A
#
# COMPACT_ATOMS: atom_id res chain seq x y z
N MET A 1 -21.81 33.55 20.68
CA MET A 1 -20.92 32.70 21.51
C MET A 1 -21.33 31.27 21.21
N PHE A 2 -20.55 30.55 20.40
CA PHE A 2 -20.91 29.24 19.86
C PHE A 2 -20.55 28.14 20.86
N ASP A 3 -21.55 27.60 21.55
CA ASP A 3 -21.39 26.35 22.31
C ASP A 3 -21.34 25.17 21.34
N ILE A 4 -20.12 24.81 20.93
CA ILE A 4 -19.83 23.59 20.20
C ILE A 4 -19.96 22.44 21.20
N CYS A 5 -21.19 21.96 21.35
CA CYS A 5 -21.61 20.71 21.98
C CYS A 5 -21.29 20.58 23.48
N GLY A 6 -22.27 20.98 24.32
CA GLY A 6 -22.36 20.52 25.71
C GLY A 6 -22.42 18.99 25.77
N PHE A 7 -21.29 18.38 26.10
CA PHE A 7 -21.14 16.94 26.28
C PHE A 7 -21.65 16.50 27.65
N SER A 8 -22.81 15.84 27.69
CA SER A 8 -23.33 14.99 28.80
C SER A 8 -24.69 14.43 28.36
N LYS A 9 -25.05 13.14 28.38
CA LYS A 9 -24.46 11.87 28.80
C LYS A 9 -24.95 10.79 27.82
N ASN A 10 -24.05 10.18 27.08
CA ASN A 10 -24.16 8.77 26.68
C ASN A 10 -22.72 8.29 26.56
N THR A 11 -22.25 7.55 27.57
CA THR A 11 -20.88 7.02 27.63
C THR A 11 -20.44 6.33 26.33
N LEU A 12 -21.39 5.74 25.60
CA LEU A 12 -21.12 5.07 24.33
C LEU A 12 -20.73 6.03 23.18
N THR A 13 -21.40 7.19 23.06
CA THR A 13 -21.05 8.19 22.04
C THR A 13 -19.72 8.86 22.33
N ASP A 14 -19.43 9.06 23.62
CA ASP A 14 -18.21 9.71 24.07
C ASP A 14 -17.03 8.76 23.88
N CYS A 15 -17.19 7.47 24.24
CA CYS A 15 -16.24 6.41 23.93
C CYS A 15 -16.00 6.26 22.42
N TYR A 16 -17.04 6.35 21.58
CA TYR A 16 -16.88 6.28 20.13
C TYR A 16 -16.06 7.47 19.60
N SER A 17 -16.36 8.69 20.05
CA SER A 17 -15.64 9.88 19.62
C SER A 17 -14.17 9.84 20.03
N ILE A 18 -13.89 9.38 21.25
CA ILE A 18 -12.51 9.20 21.75
C ILE A 18 -11.79 8.12 20.95
N PHE A 19 -12.42 6.96 20.76
CA PHE A 19 -11.84 5.86 19.99
C PHE A 19 -11.54 6.26 18.54
N HIS A 20 -12.49 6.92 17.87
CA HIS A 20 -12.32 7.43 16.51
C HIS A 20 -11.15 8.43 16.45
N SER A 21 -11.03 9.33 17.43
CA SER A 21 -9.92 10.28 17.50
C SER A 21 -8.57 9.58 17.66
N ILE A 22 -8.52 8.51 18.46
CA ILE A 22 -7.31 7.68 18.64
C ILE A 22 -6.94 6.97 17.34
N VAL A 23 -7.91 6.36 16.65
CA VAL A 23 -7.67 5.66 15.37
C VAL A 23 -7.16 6.63 14.31
N VAL A 24 -7.78 7.80 14.17
CA VAL A 24 -7.30 8.85 13.23
C VAL A 24 -5.88 9.27 13.58
N PHE A 25 -5.56 9.48 14.87
CA PHE A 25 -4.22 9.83 15.30
C PHE A 25 -3.18 8.73 14.96
N LEU A 26 -3.52 7.46 15.16
CA LEU A 26 -2.66 6.34 14.79
C LEU A 26 -2.44 6.24 13.27
N LEU A 27 -3.49 6.44 12.48
CA LEU A 27 -3.38 6.43 11.02
C LEU A 27 -2.49 7.58 10.52
N VAL A 28 -2.65 8.78 11.08
CA VAL A 28 -1.81 9.94 10.74
C VAL A 28 -0.34 9.70 11.11
N THR A 29 -0.08 9.10 12.28
CA THR A 29 1.31 8.81 12.69
C THR A 29 1.95 7.73 11.83
N VAL A 30 1.26 6.64 11.52
CA VAL A 30 1.75 5.60 10.57
C VAL A 30 2.04 6.22 9.20
N HIS A 31 1.18 7.10 8.72
CA HIS A 31 1.35 7.76 7.44
C HIS A 31 2.54 8.75 7.43
N PHE A 32 2.73 9.46 8.53
CA PHE A 32 3.90 10.32 8.73
C PHE A 32 5.21 9.50 8.72
N PHE A 33 5.23 8.34 9.39
CA PHE A 33 6.38 7.44 9.32
C PHE A 33 6.60 6.86 7.91
N TYR A 34 5.53 6.51 7.18
CA TYR A 34 5.64 6.07 5.79
C TYR A 34 6.32 7.14 4.92
N LEU A 35 5.95 8.41 5.08
CA LEU A 35 6.60 9.52 4.36
C LEU A 35 8.09 9.70 4.71
N ILE A 36 8.51 9.34 5.93
CA ILE A 36 9.91 9.42 6.35
C ILE A 36 10.73 8.27 5.77
N PHE A 37 10.16 7.06 5.69
CA PHE A 37 10.87 5.84 5.30
C PHE A 37 10.70 5.44 3.83
N ALA A 38 9.72 5.99 3.11
CA ALA A 38 9.53 5.74 1.69
C ALA A 38 10.67 6.36 0.87
N GLU A 39 11.07 5.69 -0.22
CA GLU A 39 11.98 6.27 -1.21
C GLU A 39 11.43 7.61 -1.71
N ILE A 40 12.29 8.63 -1.79
CA ILE A 40 11.94 10.01 -2.19
C ILE A 40 11.53 10.01 -3.67
N ASN A 41 10.28 9.63 -3.92
CA ASN A 41 9.63 9.67 -5.22
C ASN A 41 8.41 10.55 -5.11
N TYR A 42 8.27 11.53 -6.01
CA TYR A 42 7.17 12.49 -6.01
C TYR A 42 5.80 11.80 -6.07
N LEU A 43 5.73 10.64 -6.72
CA LEU A 43 4.49 9.86 -6.82
C LEU A 43 4.08 9.29 -5.45
N ASN A 44 5.04 8.80 -4.66
CA ASN A 44 4.78 8.30 -3.30
C ASN A 44 4.25 9.41 -2.40
N PHE A 45 4.83 10.61 -2.51
CA PHE A 45 4.36 11.78 -1.76
C PHE A 45 2.95 12.21 -2.17
N LEU A 46 2.64 12.22 -3.47
CA LEU A 46 1.34 12.61 -4.00
C LEU A 46 0.24 11.64 -3.55
N ILE A 47 0.52 10.33 -3.60
CA ILE A 47 -0.45 9.31 -3.20
C ILE A 47 -0.66 9.32 -1.68
N ALA A 48 0.43 9.42 -0.92
CA ALA A 48 0.39 9.56 0.52
C ALA A 48 -0.46 10.77 0.96
N GLY A 49 -0.12 11.96 0.46
CA GLY A 49 -0.88 13.18 0.75
C GLY A 49 -2.35 13.08 0.34
N GLY A 50 -2.64 12.50 -0.83
CA GLY A 50 -4.01 12.29 -1.33
C GLY A 50 -4.85 11.39 -0.42
N LEU A 51 -4.27 10.29 0.06
CA LEU A 51 -4.96 9.36 0.97
C LEU A 51 -5.28 10.01 2.32
N LEU A 52 -4.37 10.80 2.88
CA LEU A 52 -4.63 11.54 4.13
C LEU A 52 -5.78 12.54 3.99
N ILE A 53 -5.80 13.30 2.90
CA ILE A 53 -6.87 14.28 2.63
C ILE A 53 -8.21 13.54 2.47
N PHE A 54 -8.21 12.42 1.74
CA PHE A 54 -9.43 11.63 1.54
C PHE A 54 -9.98 11.04 2.84
N ILE A 55 -9.11 10.48 3.69
CA ILE A 55 -9.49 9.91 5.00
C ILE A 55 -10.01 11.01 5.94
N SER A 56 -9.34 12.16 6.01
CA SER A 56 -9.77 13.28 6.84
C SER A 56 -11.10 13.88 6.37
N SER A 57 -11.33 14.02 5.07
CA SER A 57 -12.60 14.50 4.51
C SER A 57 -13.74 13.51 4.76
N SER A 58 -13.49 12.22 4.57
CA SER A 58 -14.50 11.17 4.73
C SER A 58 -14.97 11.04 6.18
N THR A 59 -14.04 11.15 7.14
CA THR A 59 -14.38 11.11 8.58
C THR A 59 -15.25 12.29 9.01
N LEU A 60 -15.02 13.49 8.47
CA LEU A 60 -15.85 14.67 8.73
C LEU A 60 -17.27 14.51 8.18
N LEU A 61 -17.42 13.94 6.98
CA LEU A 61 -18.74 13.68 6.38
C LEU A 61 -19.54 12.63 7.16
N ILE A 62 -18.89 11.54 7.57
CA ILE A 62 -19.53 10.48 8.39
C ILE A 62 -19.97 11.04 9.74
N PHE A 63 -19.12 11.84 10.40
CA PHE A 63 -19.46 12.50 11.65
C PHE A 63 -20.63 13.47 11.49
N GLY A 64 -20.61 14.31 10.44
CA GLY A 64 -21.70 15.22 10.11
C GLY A 64 -23.02 14.50 9.86
N PHE A 65 -22.99 13.42 9.07
CA PHE A 65 -24.16 12.59 8.80
C PHE A 65 -24.71 11.94 10.08
N TYR A 66 -23.83 11.39 10.93
CA TYR A 66 -24.21 10.81 12.21
C TYR A 66 -24.92 11.84 13.12
N CYS A 67 -24.39 13.08 13.19
CA CYS A 67 -25.01 14.16 13.94
C CYS A 67 -26.42 14.50 13.43
N VAL A 68 -26.60 14.59 12.10
CA VAL A 68 -27.90 14.84 11.46
C VAL A 68 -28.88 13.69 11.74
N LEU A 69 -28.44 12.45 11.55
CA LEU A 69 -29.24 11.25 11.78
C LEU A 69 -29.68 11.15 13.24
N LYS A 70 -28.79 11.44 14.21
CA LYS A 70 -29.12 11.45 15.63
C LYS A 70 -30.18 12.51 15.96
N LYS A 71 -30.06 13.70 15.38
CA LYS A 71 -31.05 14.78 15.55
C LYS A 71 -32.42 14.38 14.99
N PHE A 72 -32.43 13.74 13.82
CA PHE A 72 -33.65 13.23 13.18
C PHE A 72 -34.30 12.08 13.98
N LEU A 73 -33.51 11.11 14.43
CA LEU A 73 -34.00 10.00 15.26
C LEU A 73 -34.54 10.47 16.63
N GLY A 74 -33.93 11.52 17.20
CA GLY A 74 -34.44 12.16 18.43
C GLY A 74 -35.79 12.84 18.23
N TRP A 75 -36.02 13.43 17.05
CA TRP A 75 -37.30 14.02 16.68
C TRP A 75 -38.42 12.96 16.56
N LEU A 76 -38.08 11.76 16.08
CA LEU A 76 -39.03 10.65 15.91
C LEU A 76 -39.41 9.89 17.20
N LYS A 77 -38.88 10.28 18.38
CA LYS A 77 -39.14 9.62 19.69
C LYS A 77 -39.00 8.08 19.66
N VAL A 78 -38.11 7.55 18.84
CA VAL A 78 -37.91 6.09 18.69
C VAL A 78 -37.25 5.53 19.97
N LYS A 79 -37.80 4.44 20.53
CA LYS A 79 -37.29 3.75 21.73
C LYS A 79 -35.88 3.21 21.45
N LYS A 80 -34.92 3.50 22.34
CA LYS A 80 -33.49 3.13 22.21
C LYS A 80 -33.33 1.63 22.00
N THR A 81 -32.89 1.22 20.80
CA THR A 81 -32.63 -0.19 20.46
C THR A 81 -31.38 -0.69 21.18
N THR A 82 -31.58 -1.53 22.20
CA THR A 82 -30.52 -2.24 22.91
C THR A 82 -30.06 -3.47 22.10
N LYS A 83 -28.75 -3.75 22.12
CA LYS A 83 -28.01 -4.81 21.39
C LYS A 83 -27.84 -4.68 19.88
N ASN A 84 -28.89 -4.49 19.07
CA ASN A 84 -28.73 -4.55 17.60
C ASN A 84 -27.92 -3.38 17.00
N GLN A 85 -27.91 -2.22 17.66
CA GLN A 85 -27.13 -1.04 17.23
C GLN A 85 -25.62 -1.25 17.35
N VAL A 86 -25.15 -1.96 18.39
CA VAL A 86 -23.72 -2.27 18.58
C VAL A 86 -23.24 -3.28 17.55
N PHE A 87 -24.09 -4.24 17.17
CA PHE A 87 -23.80 -5.22 16.13
C PHE A 87 -23.68 -4.58 14.74
N MET A 88 -24.57 -3.65 14.39
CA MET A 88 -24.49 -2.92 13.12
C MET A 88 -23.25 -2.03 13.03
N ILE A 89 -22.87 -1.40 14.15
CA ILE A 89 -21.62 -0.63 14.24
C ILE A 89 -20.41 -1.57 14.08
N PHE A 90 -20.40 -2.72 14.76
CA PHE A 90 -19.33 -3.71 14.62
C PHE A 90 -19.20 -4.22 13.18
N LEU A 91 -20.30 -4.56 12.50
CA LEU A 91 -20.29 -4.97 11.10
C LEU A 91 -19.78 -3.87 10.18
N PHE A 92 -20.17 -2.62 10.41
CA PHE A 92 -19.66 -1.47 9.65
C PHE A 92 -18.15 -1.27 9.83
N TRP A 93 -17.63 -1.44 11.05
CA TRP A 93 -16.19 -1.38 11.30
C TRP A 93 -15.45 -2.56 10.68
N VAL A 94 -16.04 -3.75 10.67
CA VAL A 94 -15.46 -4.93 9.98
C VAL A 94 -15.39 -4.68 8.48
N THR A 95 -16.43 -4.11 7.84
CA THR A 95 -16.39 -3.80 6.41
C THR A 95 -15.34 -2.73 6.08
N VAL A 96 -15.25 -1.66 6.88
CA VAL A 96 -14.23 -0.61 6.70
C VAL A 96 -12.81 -1.18 6.86
N VAL A 97 -12.57 -2.05 7.84
CA VAL A 97 -11.27 -2.70 8.03
C VAL A 97 -10.93 -3.64 6.87
N LEU A 98 -11.91 -4.40 6.36
CA LEU A 98 -11.71 -5.27 5.20
C LEU A 98 -11.39 -4.46 3.93
N GLU A 99 -12.06 -3.32 3.70
CA GLU A 99 -11.76 -2.41 2.58
C GLU A 99 -10.36 -1.78 2.72
N LEU A 100 -9.98 -1.34 3.93
CA LEU A 100 -8.64 -0.80 4.19
C LEU A 100 -7.53 -1.86 4.01
N LEU A 101 -7.79 -3.11 4.39
CA LEU A 101 -6.87 -4.23 4.13
C LEU A 101 -6.74 -4.51 2.63
N GLN A 102 -7.82 -4.35 1.86
CA GLN A 102 -7.81 -4.52 0.41
C GLN A 102 -6.96 -3.44 -0.29
N GLU A 103 -7.03 -2.18 0.16
CA GLU A 103 -6.20 -1.08 -0.33
C GLU A 103 -4.71 -1.23 0.07
N TYR A 104 -4.42 -1.73 1.28
CA TYR A 104 -3.04 -1.90 1.77
C TYR A 104 -2.30 -3.06 1.09
N TRP A 105 -3.00 -4.18 0.81
CA TRP A 105 -2.45 -5.28 0.01
C TRP A 105 -2.29 -4.89 -1.46
N PHE A 106 -3.18 -4.04 -1.99
CA PHE A 106 -3.09 -3.57 -3.37
C PHE A 106 -1.90 -2.62 -3.59
N PHE A 107 -1.65 -1.71 -2.63
CA PHE A 107 -0.54 -0.76 -2.74
C PHE A 107 0.84 -1.40 -2.52
N GLY A 108 0.93 -2.45 -1.70
CA GLY A 108 2.15 -3.24 -1.55
C GLY A 108 2.49 -4.13 -2.75
N PHE A 109 1.54 -4.35 -3.66
CA PHE A 109 1.68 -5.26 -4.81
C PHE A 109 1.84 -4.55 -6.16
N MET A 110 1.69 -3.23 -6.23
CA MET A 110 1.96 -2.46 -7.44
C MET A 110 3.41 -1.96 -7.46
N ASP A 111 4.37 -2.89 -7.39
CA ASP A 111 5.61 -2.67 -8.16
C ASP A 111 5.19 -2.78 -9.63
N ARG A 112 4.62 -1.68 -10.12
CA ARG A 112 4.24 -1.46 -11.51
C ARG A 112 5.39 -1.99 -12.34
N GLN A 113 5.21 -3.17 -12.97
CA GLN A 113 6.25 -3.93 -13.67
C GLN A 113 7.23 -2.95 -14.31
N SER A 114 8.38 -2.73 -13.68
CA SER A 114 9.32 -1.76 -14.22
C SER A 114 9.86 -2.42 -15.49
N PHE A 115 9.52 -1.85 -16.65
CA PHE A 115 10.06 -2.33 -17.92
C PHE A 115 11.55 -2.03 -18.07
N GLU A 116 12.18 -1.50 -17.03
CA GLU A 116 13.59 -1.21 -16.91
C GLU A 116 14.26 -1.98 -15.76
N CYS A 117 15.57 -2.15 -15.88
CA CYS A 117 16.39 -2.74 -14.83
C CYS A 117 16.73 -1.72 -13.74
N LYS A 118 16.35 -1.99 -12.48
CA LYS A 118 16.60 -1.13 -11.31
C LYS A 118 18.08 -0.91 -10.93
N ILE A 119 19.03 -1.49 -11.67
CA ILE A 119 20.48 -1.26 -11.48
C ILE A 119 21.04 -0.27 -12.50
N CYS A 120 20.69 -0.45 -13.78
CA CYS A 120 21.23 0.36 -14.88
C CYS A 120 20.21 1.29 -15.53
N PHE A 121 18.95 1.24 -15.10
CA PHE A 121 17.82 2.04 -15.59
C PHE A 121 17.62 1.95 -17.11
N ASN A 122 18.03 0.83 -17.70
CA ASN A 122 17.81 0.55 -19.12
C ASN A 122 16.61 -0.37 -19.29
N GLU A 123 15.82 -0.11 -20.33
CA GLU A 123 14.67 -0.92 -20.71
C GLU A 123 15.03 -2.35 -21.10
N TYR A 124 14.22 -3.29 -20.64
CA TYR A 124 14.27 -4.67 -21.05
C TYR A 124 13.87 -4.82 -22.53
N SER A 125 14.54 -5.73 -23.20
CA SER A 125 14.38 -6.01 -24.63
C SER A 125 14.87 -7.43 -24.93
N GLU A 126 14.68 -7.90 -26.15
CA GLU A 126 15.23 -9.18 -26.60
C GLU A 126 16.76 -9.28 -26.37
N ASN A 127 17.46 -8.14 -26.44
CA ASN A 127 18.90 -8.06 -26.17
C ASN A 127 19.23 -7.84 -24.69
N ARG A 128 18.27 -7.35 -23.88
CA ARG A 128 18.42 -7.08 -22.46
C ARG A 128 17.38 -7.88 -21.68
N LEU A 129 17.63 -9.19 -21.56
CA LEU A 129 16.69 -10.10 -20.92
C LEU A 129 16.66 -9.92 -19.38
N PRO A 130 15.47 -9.86 -18.76
CA PRO A 130 15.31 -9.88 -17.31
C PRO A 130 15.60 -11.28 -16.74
N ARG A 131 16.57 -11.41 -15.83
CA ARG A 131 16.99 -12.68 -15.21
C ARG A 131 16.63 -12.71 -13.72
N PHE A 132 16.02 -13.80 -13.27
CA PHE A 132 15.74 -14.05 -11.86
C PHE A 132 16.99 -14.53 -11.12
N LEU A 133 17.20 -13.99 -9.92
CA LEU A 133 18.30 -14.39 -9.03
C LEU A 133 17.86 -15.53 -8.10
N ILE A 134 18.33 -16.76 -8.37
CA ILE A 134 17.98 -17.96 -7.58
C ILE A 134 18.34 -17.77 -6.10
N GLY A 135 17.39 -18.05 -5.21
CA GLY A 135 17.53 -17.80 -3.76
C GLY A 135 16.82 -16.53 -3.29
N CYS A 136 16.36 -15.70 -4.22
CA CYS A 136 15.38 -14.64 -3.99
C CYS A 136 14.45 -14.50 -5.21
N ASP A 137 13.54 -13.54 -5.17
CA ASP A 137 12.55 -13.24 -6.20
C ASP A 137 12.91 -12.00 -7.05
N HIS A 138 14.09 -11.43 -6.84
CA HIS A 138 14.53 -10.22 -7.56
C HIS A 138 14.97 -10.53 -8.99
N THR A 139 14.63 -9.59 -9.88
CA THR A 139 14.96 -9.63 -11.31
C THR A 139 15.94 -8.52 -11.67
N ILE A 140 16.99 -8.84 -12.42
CA ILE A 140 17.96 -7.88 -12.96
C ILE A 140 18.25 -8.19 -14.42
N CYS A 141 18.70 -7.22 -15.23
CA CYS A 141 19.03 -7.54 -16.62
C CYS A 141 20.26 -8.44 -16.73
N GLN A 142 20.33 -9.23 -17.81
CA GLN A 142 21.42 -10.16 -18.09
C GLN A 142 22.80 -9.49 -18.04
N GLU A 143 22.94 -8.28 -18.57
CA GLU A 143 24.21 -7.54 -18.52
C GLU A 143 24.63 -7.16 -17.09
N CYS A 144 23.68 -6.72 -16.27
CA CYS A 144 23.96 -6.43 -14.86
C CYS A 144 24.28 -7.71 -14.09
N ALA A 145 23.57 -8.80 -14.37
CA ALA A 145 23.89 -10.10 -13.79
C ALA A 145 25.30 -10.57 -14.17
N GLN A 146 25.71 -10.38 -15.43
CA GLN A 146 27.06 -10.69 -15.89
C GLN A 146 28.11 -9.86 -15.15
N LYS A 147 27.91 -8.54 -15.05
CA LYS A 147 28.82 -7.66 -14.29
C LYS A 147 28.93 -8.08 -12.82
N CYS A 148 27.81 -8.36 -12.16
CA CYS A 148 27.81 -8.82 -10.77
C CYS A 148 28.53 -10.17 -10.59
N PHE A 149 28.37 -11.08 -11.55
CA PHE A 149 29.03 -12.38 -11.53
C PHE A 149 30.54 -12.27 -11.73
N ASP A 150 30.98 -11.42 -12.64
CA ASP A 150 32.40 -11.17 -12.92
C ASP A 150 33.11 -10.54 -11.71
N LEU A 151 32.44 -9.63 -11.00
CA LEU A 151 32.94 -9.03 -9.75
C LEU A 151 33.18 -10.06 -8.63
N LYS A 152 32.51 -11.22 -8.67
CA LYS A 152 32.63 -12.28 -7.66
C LYS A 152 33.39 -13.49 -8.18
N HIS A 153 34.35 -13.25 -9.08
CA HIS A 153 35.21 -14.28 -9.66
C HIS A 153 34.43 -15.45 -10.27
N LYS A 154 33.25 -15.18 -10.85
CA LYS A 154 32.43 -16.19 -11.53
C LYS A 154 32.01 -17.37 -10.64
N LYS A 155 31.72 -17.11 -9.35
CA LYS A 155 31.25 -18.13 -8.40
C LYS A 155 29.77 -17.98 -8.04
N TYR A 156 29.36 -16.76 -7.73
CA TYR A 156 27.99 -16.44 -7.31
C TYR A 156 27.68 -14.97 -7.60
N ILE A 157 26.40 -14.62 -7.60
CA ILE A 157 25.92 -13.23 -7.59
C ILE A 157 25.38 -12.94 -6.20
N THR A 158 25.71 -11.79 -5.63
CA THR A 158 25.00 -11.27 -4.45
C THR A 158 23.89 -10.36 -4.94
N CYS A 159 22.65 -10.64 -4.55
CA CYS A 159 21.52 -9.78 -4.90
C CYS A 159 21.73 -8.36 -4.32
N PRO A 160 21.66 -7.30 -5.14
CA PRO A 160 21.89 -5.93 -4.65
C PRO A 160 20.74 -5.40 -3.79
N PHE A 161 19.57 -6.03 -3.82
CA PHE A 161 18.39 -5.58 -3.10
C PHE A 161 18.26 -6.24 -1.72
N CYS A 162 18.46 -7.57 -1.64
CA CYS A 162 18.27 -8.34 -0.40
C CYS A 162 19.54 -9.06 0.09
N GLN A 163 20.68 -8.88 -0.57
CA GLN A 163 21.98 -9.46 -0.22
C GLN A 163 22.04 -11.00 -0.22
N MET A 164 20.99 -11.67 -0.68
CA MET A 164 20.96 -13.13 -0.81
C MET A 164 21.91 -13.61 -1.92
N PRO A 165 22.70 -14.67 -1.69
CA PRO A 165 23.61 -15.21 -2.68
C PRO A 165 22.90 -16.15 -3.66
N THR A 166 23.15 -15.95 -4.94
CA THR A 166 22.76 -16.82 -6.06
C THR A 166 23.99 -17.54 -6.57
N VAL A 167 24.11 -18.83 -6.26
CA VAL A 167 25.22 -19.66 -6.76
C VAL A 167 24.95 -20.06 -8.20
N ILE A 168 25.89 -19.78 -9.11
CA ILE A 168 25.74 -20.07 -10.54
C ILE A 168 26.73 -21.15 -10.92
N LYS A 169 26.22 -22.29 -11.40
CA LYS A 169 27.03 -23.40 -11.90
C LYS A 169 27.29 -23.24 -13.39
N GLY A 170 28.23 -22.36 -13.74
CA GLY A 170 28.62 -22.10 -15.13
C GLY A 170 28.45 -20.62 -15.51
N ASN A 171 27.51 -20.33 -16.40
CA ASN A 171 27.28 -18.98 -16.93
C ASN A 171 25.96 -18.39 -16.40
N VAL A 172 25.89 -17.07 -16.27
CA VAL A 172 24.70 -16.27 -15.99
C VAL A 172 23.52 -16.58 -16.91
N LEU A 173 23.76 -17.06 -18.13
CA LEU A 173 22.70 -17.51 -19.05
C LEU A 173 21.81 -18.64 -18.50
N ILE A 174 22.30 -19.38 -17.51
CA ILE A 174 21.56 -20.45 -16.82
C ILE A 174 20.46 -19.88 -15.91
N LEU A 175 20.55 -18.61 -15.52
CA LEU A 175 19.52 -17.97 -14.71
C LEU A 175 18.19 -17.91 -15.48
N PRO A 176 17.06 -18.26 -14.84
CA PRO A 176 15.77 -18.24 -15.49
C PRO A 176 15.42 -16.82 -15.95
N THR A 177 14.85 -16.70 -17.14
CA THR A 177 14.38 -15.42 -17.69
C THR A 177 12.94 -15.17 -17.25
N ASN A 178 12.61 -13.93 -16.89
CA ASN A 178 11.23 -13.53 -16.62
C ASN A 178 10.47 -13.33 -17.95
N LEU A 179 9.97 -14.44 -18.52
CA LEU A 179 9.22 -14.43 -19.78
C LEU A 179 7.89 -13.68 -19.66
N ALA A 180 7.23 -13.75 -18.51
CA ALA A 180 5.98 -13.01 -18.28
C ALA A 180 6.20 -11.49 -18.39
N LEU A 181 7.32 -10.96 -17.88
CA LEU A 181 7.66 -9.55 -18.04
C LEU A 181 7.92 -9.19 -19.51
N MET A 182 8.60 -10.08 -20.26
CA MET A 182 8.86 -9.86 -21.69
C MET A 182 7.57 -9.81 -22.51
N GLU A 183 6.62 -10.71 -22.25
CA GLU A 183 5.34 -10.74 -22.94
C GLU A 183 4.56 -9.44 -22.73
N VAL A 184 4.51 -8.92 -21.49
CA VAL A 184 3.87 -7.63 -21.22
C VAL A 184 4.56 -6.47 -21.93
N ILE A 185 5.90 -6.45 -21.95
CA ILE A 185 6.67 -5.42 -22.68
C ILE A 185 6.31 -5.43 -24.17
N ASP A 186 6.24 -6.62 -24.77
CA ASP A 186 5.93 -6.77 -26.18
C ASP A 186 4.50 -6.36 -26.52
N GLU A 187 3.54 -6.66 -25.63
CA GLU A 187 2.16 -6.19 -25.77
C GLU A 187 2.04 -4.66 -25.71
N VAL A 188 2.79 -4.02 -24.81
CA VAL A 188 2.80 -2.55 -24.68
C VAL A 188 3.42 -1.92 -25.93
N LYS A 189 4.52 -2.48 -26.44
CA LYS A 189 5.18 -2.01 -27.67
C LYS A 189 4.31 -2.18 -28.92
N LYS A 190 3.44 -3.19 -28.98
CA LYS A 190 2.48 -3.36 -30.10
C LYS A 190 1.34 -2.35 -30.09
N LYS A 191 1.05 -1.73 -28.93
CA LYS A 191 -0.05 -0.76 -28.76
C LYS A 191 0.40 0.70 -28.93
N THR A 192 1.71 0.94 -29.06
CA THR A 192 2.31 2.25 -29.28
C THR A 192 2.75 2.40 -30.74
#